data_AF-A0A2M7TN99-F1
#
_entry.id   AF-A0A2M7TN99-F1
#
_cell.length_a   1.000
_cell.length_b   1.000
_cell.length_c   1.000
_cell.angle_alpha   90.00
_cell.angle_beta   90.00
_cell.angle_gamma   90.00
#
_symmetry.space_group_name_H-M   'P 1'
#
loop_
_entity.id
_entity.type
_entity.pdbx_description
1 polymer ?
#
loop_
_entity_poly.entity_id
_entity_poly.type
_entity_poly.pdbx_seq_one_letter_code
_entity_poly.pdbx_strand_id
1 'polypeptide(L)' 'MKIGIDISQIVYGTGVSVYTKNLVENLLQIDKENEYKLFFSSLRQALPSDFKINSKKAKVKLFPIPPTLLEPLWNK' A
#
# COMPACT_ATOMS: atom_id res chain seq x y z
N MET A 1 -17.00 -3.03 -4.97
CA MET A 1 -16.06 -2.56 -6.02
C MET A 1 -14.65 -3.09 -5.73
N LYS A 2 -13.75 -3.12 -6.73
CA LYS A 2 -12.33 -3.45 -6.54
C LYS A 2 -11.52 -2.15 -6.49
N ILE A 3 -10.75 -1.94 -5.44
CA ILE A 3 -9.99 -0.71 -5.19
C ILE A 3 -8.49 -1.06 -5.09
N GLY A 4 -7.67 -0.42 -5.93
CA GLY A 4 -6.22 -0.54 -5.88
C GLY A 4 -5.63 0.65 -5.12
N ILE A 5 -4.70 0.39 -4.19
CA ILE A 5 -3.96 1.45 -3.48
C ILE A 5 -2.48 1.13 -3.56
N ASP A 6 -1.69 2.10 -4.03
CA ASP A 6 -0.23 2.03 -3.94
C ASP A 6 0.22 2.40 -2.53
N ILE A 7 0.82 1.43 -1.83
CA ILE A 7 1.36 1.58 -0.48
C ILE A 7 2.88 1.54 -0.44
N SER A 8 3.55 1.67 -1.60
CA SER A 8 5.01 1.63 -1.73
C SER A 8 5.70 2.72 -0.91
N GLN A 9 5.01 3.84 -0.63
CA GLN A 9 5.56 4.93 0.17
C GLN A 9 5.70 4.61 1.67
N ILE A 10 5.05 3.55 2.19
CA ILE A 10 5.02 3.23 3.63
C ILE A 10 6.42 2.98 4.21
N VAL A 11 7.39 2.54 3.41
CA VAL A 11 8.73 2.15 3.90
C VAL A 11 9.69 3.31 4.14
N TYR A 12 9.42 4.50 3.62
CA TYR A 12 10.38 5.61 3.68
C TYR A 12 10.38 6.41 5.00
N GLY A 13 9.44 6.14 5.91
CA GLY A 13 9.38 6.83 7.21
C GLY A 13 9.10 8.34 7.13
N THR A 14 8.56 8.83 6.01
CA THR A 14 8.22 10.25 5.81
C THR A 14 6.80 10.56 6.29
N GLY A 15 6.41 11.84 6.25
CA GLY A 15 5.03 12.24 6.52
C GLY A 15 4.02 11.54 5.59
N VAL A 16 4.37 11.35 4.31
CA VAL A 16 3.54 10.59 3.36
C VAL A 16 3.46 9.13 3.77
N SER A 17 4.57 8.53 4.22
CA SER A 17 4.60 7.14 4.71
C SER A 17 3.63 6.93 5.87
N VAL A 18 3.66 7.83 6.87
CA VAL A 18 2.78 7.78 8.04
C VAL A 18 1.32 7.99 7.65
N TYR A 19 1.06 8.98 6.79
CA TYR A 19 -0.29 9.25 6.29
C TYR A 19 -0.88 8.05 5.54
N THR A 20 -0.15 7.50 4.56
CA THR A 20 -0.61 6.36 3.76
C THR A 20 -0.86 5.14 4.63
N LYS A 21 0.03 4.86 5.59
CA LYS A 21 -0.15 3.76 6.55
C LYS A 21 -1.45 3.93 7.34
N ASN A 22 -1.61 5.06 8.03
CA ASN A 22 -2.77 5.31 8.88
C ASN A 22 -4.07 5.33 8.07
N LEU A 23 -4.05 5.94 6.88
CA LEU A 23 -5.21 5.97 5.98
C LEU A 23 -5.66 4.55 5.62
N VAL A 24 -4.75 3.70 5.15
CA VAL A 24 -5.10 2.35 4.70
C VAL A 24 -5.55 1.48 5.87
N GLU A 25 -4.87 1.53 7.02
CA GLU A 25 -5.25 0.74 8.20
C GLU A 25 -6.67 1.09 8.68
N ASN A 26 -6.99 2.38 8.78
CA ASN A 26 -8.31 2.83 9.21
C ASN A 26 -9.38 2.58 8.13
N LEU A 27 -9.05 2.78 6.85
CA LEU A 27 -9.98 2.52 5.75
C LEU A 27 -10.41 1.05 5.72
N LEU A 28 -9.47 0.11 5.88
CA LEU A 28 -9.76 -1.33 5.95
C LEU A 28 -10.54 -1.74 7.20
N GLN A 29 -10.48 -0.93 8.27
CA GLN A 29 -11.29 -1.13 9.46
C GLN A 29 -12.74 -0.68 9.27
N ILE A 30 -12.99 0.36 8.48
CA ILE A 30 -14.33 0.92 8.28
C ILE A 30 -15.03 0.23 7.11
N ASP A 31 -14.37 0.12 5.96
CA ASP A 31 -14.97 -0.46 4.75
C ASP A 31 -14.86 -1.99 4.76
N LYS A 32 -16.04 -2.65 4.80
CA LYS A 32 -16.19 -4.10 4.78
C LYS A 32 -16.79 -4.64 3.49
N GLU A 33 -17.17 -3.77 2.58
CA GLU A 33 -17.88 -4.14 1.36
C GLU A 33 -16.91 -4.37 0.21
N ASN A 34 -15.95 -3.46 0.02
CA ASN A 34 -15.05 -3.46 -1.12
C ASN A 34 -13.88 -4.46 -0.99
N GLU A 35 -13.35 -4.86 -2.14
CA GLU A 35 -12.13 -5.66 -2.24
C GLU A 35 -10.94 -4.74 -2.48
N TYR A 36 -9.93 -4.83 -1.64
CA TYR A 36 -8.73 -3.99 -1.69
C TYR A 36 -7.53 -4.77 -2.21
N LYS A 37 -6.84 -4.20 -3.18
CA LYS A 37 -5.54 -4.68 -3.67
C LYS A 37 -4.47 -3.66 -3.32
N LEU A 38 -3.68 -3.96 -2.29
CA LEU A 38 -2.60 -3.11 -1.83
C LEU A 38 -1.35 -3.44 -2.64
N PHE A 39 -0.98 -2.53 -3.54
CA PHE A 39 0.20 -2.65 -4.37
C PHE A 39 1.41 -2.14 -3.61
N PHE A 40 2.45 -2.95 -3.51
CA PHE A 40 3.69 -2.59 -2.86
C PHE A 40 4.86 -2.92 -3.78
N SER A 41 5.62 -1.89 -4.15
CA SER A 41 6.81 -2.02 -4.98
C SER A 41 8.04 -1.56 -4.22
N SER A 42 9.00 -2.46 -4.05
CA SER A 42 10.30 -2.11 -3.49
C SER A 42 11.35 -3.14 -3.88
N LEU A 43 12.52 -2.66 -4.30
CA LEU A 43 13.63 -3.54 -4.68
C LEU A 43 14.31 -4.20 -3.46
N ARG A 44 14.39 -3.49 -2.32
CA ARG A 44 15.19 -3.91 -1.15
C ARG A 44 14.47 -3.80 0.19
N GLN A 45 13.36 -3.08 0.27
CA GLN A 45 12.66 -2.84 1.54
C GLN A 45 11.45 -3.76 1.64
N ALA A 46 11.27 -4.37 2.82
CA ALA A 46 10.08 -5.15 3.14
C ALA A 46 8.99 -4.24 3.70
N LEU A 47 7.74 -4.69 3.68
CA LEU A 47 6.67 -4.02 4.41
C LEU A 47 7.01 -3.98 5.91
N PRO A 48 6.72 -2.87 6.60
CA PRO A 48 6.93 -2.79 8.04
C PRO A 48 6.12 -3.88 8.76
N SER A 49 6.73 -4.50 9.77
CA SER A 49 6.09 -5.53 10.59
C SER A 49 4.88 -5.02 11.37
N ASP A 50 4.80 -3.71 11.58
CA ASP A 50 3.72 -3.04 12.29
C ASP A 50 2.57 -2.59 11.37
N PHE A 51 2.64 -2.88 10.06
CA PHE A 51 1.55 -2.63 9.11
C PHE A 51 0.47 -3.71 9.24
N LYS A 52 -0.73 -3.32 9.70
CA LYS A 52 -1.80 -4.26 10.04
C LYS A 52 -2.87 -4.33 8.96
N ILE A 53 -3.07 -5.53 8.42
CA ILE A 53 -4.13 -5.80 7.45
C ILE A 53 -5.23 -6.62 8.14
N ASN A 54 -6.17 -5.91 8.73
CA ASN A 54 -7.24 -6.51 9.53
C ASN A 54 -8.48 -6.90 8.70
N SER A 55 -8.44 -6.74 7.38
CA SER A 55 -9.57 -7.04 6.48
C SER A 55 -9.32 -8.30 5.66
N LYS A 56 -10.25 -9.26 5.72
CA LYS A 56 -10.24 -10.48 4.88
C LYS A 56 -10.35 -10.18 3.38
N LYS A 57 -10.88 -9.00 3.03
CA LYS A 57 -11.06 -8.55 1.65
C LYS A 57 -9.88 -7.70 1.13
N ALA A 58 -8.82 -7.55 1.90
CA ALA A 58 -7.59 -6.88 1.47
C ALA A 58 -6.50 -7.90 1.14
N LYS A 59 -5.83 -7.71 0.00
CA LYS A 59 -4.69 -8.54 -0.42
C LYS A 59 -3.52 -7.65 -0.80
N VAL A 60 -2.34 -7.97 -0.27
CA VAL A 60 -1.08 -7.32 -0.68
C VAL A 60 -0.53 -8.01 -1.92
N LYS A 61 -0.04 -7.20 -2.85
CA LYS A 61 0.75 -7.66 -3.99
C LYS A 61 2.13 -7.00 -3.90
N LEU A 62 3.14 -7.82 -3.64
CA LEU A 62 4.54 -7.43 -3.52
C LEU A 62 5.21 -7.54 -4.89
N PHE A 63 5.90 -6.49 -5.31
CA PHE A 63 6.66 -6.43 -6.54
C PHE A 63 8.10 -6.00 -6.25
N PRO A 64 9.10 -6.83 -6.57
CA PRO A 64 10.50 -6.53 -6.29
C PRO A 64 11.11 -5.62 -7.37
N ILE A 65 10.42 -4.52 -7.71
CA ILE A 65 10.87 -3.56 -8.72
C ILE A 65 11.04 -2.16 -8.09
N PRO A 66 11.99 -1.35 -8.58
CA PRO A 66 12.13 0.03 -8.11
C PRO A 66 10.89 0.87 -8.42
N PRO A 67 10.40 1.69 -7.48
CA PRO A 67 9.30 2.63 -7.75
C PRO A 67 9.60 3.61 -8.89
N THR A 68 10.87 3.93 -9.14
CA THR A 68 11.28 4.80 -10.25
C THR A 68 10.92 4.23 -11.63
N LEU A 69 10.86 2.90 -11.78
CA LEU A 69 10.38 2.28 -13.03
C LEU A 69 8.87 2.47 -13.23
N LEU A 70 8.14 2.77 -12.15
CA LEU A 70 6.70 2.97 -12.16
C LEU A 70 6.32 4.45 -12.33
N GLU A 71 7.21 5.41 -12.06
CA GLU A 71 6.91 6.85 -12.18
C GLU A 71 6.18 7.25 -13.49
N PRO A 72 6.55 6.77 -14.69
CA PRO A 72 5.87 7.15 -15.93
C PRO A 72 4.41 6.70 -16.02
N LEU A 73 4.01 5.70 -15.24
CA LEU A 73 2.66 5.15 -15.21
C LEU A 73 1.75 5.94 -14.25
N TRP A 74 2.29 6.65 -13.25
CA TRP A 74 1.54 7.37 -12.21
C TRP A 74 1.62 8.89 -12.37
N ASN A 75 2.75 9.43 -12.80
CA ASN A 75 3.05 10.87 -12.79
C ASN A 75 3.08 11.48 -14.19
N LYS A 76 2.21 11.00 -15.09
CA LYS A 76 2.08 11.56 -16.44
C LYS A 76 1.18 12.79 -16.46
#